data_AF-A0A9E5LUB7-F1
#
_entry.id   AF-A0A9E5LUB7-F1
#
_cell.length_a   1.000
_cell.length_b   1.000
_cell.length_c   1.000
_cell.angle_alpha   90.00
_cell.angle_beta   90.00
_cell.angle_gamma   90.00
#
_symmetry.space_group_name_H-M   'P 1'
#
loop_
_entity.id
_entity.type
_entity.pdbx_description
1 polymer ?
#
loop_
_entity_poly.entity_id
_entity_poly.type
_entity_poly.pdbx_seq_one_letter_code
_entity_poly.pdbx_strand_id
1 'polypeptide(L)'
;MPFAAWAKQVQADMEVVLDRHLPSASISPAKLHDAMRYAVLDGGKRVRPLLVFAAGAVFDAPTDALERAAAAVEMIHAYSLVHDDLPCMDDDDLRRGKPTVHRQYDEATALLVGDALQSQAFLVLSEGALASDRKVAMLSQLAQAAGSCGMCGGQAIDLDAVGVALVLP
;
A
#
# COMPACT_ATOMS: atom_id res chain seq x y z
N MET A 1 3.47 24.36 -12.20
CA MET A 1 4.38 24.05 -11.08
C MET A 1 5.47 23.08 -11.57
N PRO A 2 6.75 23.23 -11.19
CA PRO A 2 7.80 22.26 -11.55
C PRO A 2 7.56 20.87 -10.95
N PHE A 3 7.99 19.81 -11.62
CA PHE A 3 7.79 18.42 -11.18
C PHE A 3 8.26 18.16 -9.74
N ALA A 4 9.46 18.62 -9.37
CA ALA A 4 10.01 18.39 -8.04
C ALA A 4 9.17 19.05 -6.93
N ALA A 5 8.64 20.25 -7.17
CA ALA A 5 7.77 20.94 -6.23
C ALA A 5 6.41 20.24 -6.11
N TRP A 6 5.84 19.84 -7.25
CA TRP A 6 4.58 19.09 -7.28
C TRP A 6 4.69 17.74 -6.58
N ALA A 7 5.77 17.00 -6.83
CA ALA A 7 5.98 15.70 -6.22
C ALA A 7 6.12 15.80 -4.70
N LYS A 8 6.86 16.81 -4.21
CA LYS A 8 6.99 17.08 -2.78
C LYS A 8 5.65 17.45 -2.14
N GLN A 9 4.82 18.22 -2.84
CA GLN A 9 3.48 18.57 -2.36
C GLN A 9 2.60 17.32 -2.22
N VAL A 10 2.50 16.51 -3.28
CA VAL A 10 1.72 15.25 -3.24
C VAL A 10 2.23 14.32 -2.14
N GLN A 11 3.54 14.18 -1.97
CA GLN A 11 4.13 13.38 -0.90
C GLN A 11 3.72 13.86 0.50
N ALA A 12 3.71 15.17 0.73
CA ALA A 12 3.29 15.75 2.00
C ALA A 12 1.78 15.56 2.24
N ASP A 13 0.96 15.78 1.22
CA ASP A 13 -0.49 15.60 1.30
C ASP A 13 -0.86 14.14 1.56
N MET A 14 -0.09 13.18 1.02
CA MET A 14 -0.32 11.76 1.22
C MET A 14 -0.24 11.32 2.68
N GLU A 15 0.60 11.94 3.52
CA GLU A 15 0.61 11.62 4.95
C GLU A 15 -0.75 11.94 5.59
N VAL A 16 -1.34 13.09 5.25
CA VAL A 16 -2.66 13.51 5.75
C VAL A 16 -3.77 12.64 5.19
N VAL A 17 -3.70 12.27 3.91
CA VAL A 17 -4.69 11.41 3.25
C VAL A 17 -4.68 10.01 3.86
N LEU A 18 -3.50 9.40 4.02
CA LEU A 18 -3.37 8.07 4.63
C LEU A 18 -3.83 8.08 6.08
N ASP A 19 -3.44 9.09 6.85
CA ASP A 19 -3.85 9.26 8.23
C ASP A 19 -5.38 9.28 8.38
N ARG A 20 -6.08 10.02 7.50
CA ARG A 20 -7.55 10.10 7.49
C ARG A 20 -8.23 8.78 7.15
N HIS A 21 -7.59 7.95 6.33
CA HIS A 21 -8.16 6.69 5.83
C HIS A 21 -7.71 5.45 6.62
N LEU A 22 -6.89 5.62 7.67
CA LEU A 22 -6.54 4.56 8.60
C LEU A 22 -7.39 4.65 9.87
N PRO A 23 -7.76 3.51 10.48
CA PRO A 23 -8.43 3.53 11.77
C PRO A 23 -7.56 4.23 12.83
N SER A 24 -8.23 4.87 13.79
CA SER A 24 -7.52 5.55 14.88
C SER A 24 -6.81 4.54 15.79
N ALA A 25 -5.58 4.85 16.18
CA ALA A 25 -4.86 4.07 17.20
C ALA A 25 -5.55 4.13 18.59
N SER A 26 -6.51 5.04 18.79
CA SER A 26 -7.27 5.16 20.04
C SER A 26 -8.48 4.20 20.15
N ILE A 27 -8.84 3.48 19.08
CA ILE A 27 -9.97 2.54 19.09
C ILE A 27 -9.48 1.09 19.03
N SER A 28 -10.24 0.17 19.63
CA SER A 28 -9.92 -1.26 19.63
C SER A 28 -10.04 -1.88 18.23
N PRO A 29 -9.11 -2.75 17.79
CA PRO A 29 -7.89 -3.20 18.48
C PRO A 29 -6.71 -2.21 18.32
N ALA A 30 -6.40 -1.45 19.38
CA ALA A 30 -5.46 -0.33 19.33
C ALA A 30 -4.04 -0.70 18.85
N LYS A 31 -3.50 -1.84 19.32
CA LYS A 31 -2.17 -2.31 18.90
C LYS A 31 -2.09 -2.57 17.39
N LEU A 32 -3.12 -3.19 16.81
CA LEU A 32 -3.14 -3.46 15.37
C LEU A 32 -3.22 -2.15 14.58
N HIS A 33 -4.10 -1.23 14.99
CA HIS A 33 -4.23 0.07 14.34
C HIS A 33 -2.93 0.88 14.42
N ASP A 34 -2.25 0.86 15.57
CA ASP A 34 -0.94 1.49 15.74
C ASP A 34 0.10 0.87 14.78
N ALA A 35 0.16 -0.46 14.69
CA ALA A 35 1.10 -1.15 13.79
C ALA A 35 0.79 -0.92 12.30
N MET A 36 -0.50 -0.85 11.91
CA MET A 36 -0.90 -0.46 10.55
C MET A 36 -0.42 0.95 10.21
N ARG A 37 -0.54 1.87 11.16
CA ARG A 37 -0.09 3.26 11.00
C ARG A 37 1.42 3.36 10.92
N TYR A 38 2.14 2.60 11.75
CA TYR A 38 3.60 2.48 11.69
C TYR A 38 4.10 2.00 10.31
N ALA A 39 3.41 1.03 9.71
CA ALA A 39 3.78 0.48 8.41
C ALA A 39 3.58 1.46 7.24
N VAL A 40 2.55 2.32 7.34
CA VAL A 40 2.10 3.15 6.22
C VAL A 40 2.61 4.59 6.30
N LEU A 41 2.65 5.17 7.50
CA LEU A 41 3.01 6.58 7.72
C LEU A 41 4.51 6.78 7.91
N ASP A 42 4.91 8.05 8.00
CA ASP A 42 6.29 8.47 8.26
C ASP A 42 7.28 8.02 7.17
N GLY A 43 6.85 8.17 5.91
CA GLY A 43 7.75 8.35 4.79
C GLY A 43 7.63 7.33 3.66
N GLY A 44 8.56 7.47 2.72
CA GLY A 44 8.57 6.74 1.46
C GLY A 44 8.53 7.66 0.27
N LYS A 45 8.87 7.12 -0.89
CA LYS A 45 8.93 7.91 -2.13
C LYS A 45 7.53 8.23 -2.68
N ARG A 46 6.49 7.55 -2.17
CA ARG A 46 5.08 7.67 -2.60
C ARG A 46 4.92 7.66 -4.13
N VAL A 47 5.72 6.84 -4.82
CA VAL A 47 5.75 6.81 -6.29
C VAL A 47 4.39 6.40 -6.86
N ARG A 48 3.72 5.44 -6.22
CA ARG A 48 2.40 4.97 -6.64
C ARG A 48 1.33 6.06 -6.50
N PRO A 49 1.20 6.75 -5.35
CA PRO A 49 0.39 7.96 -5.25
C PRO A 49 0.71 9.03 -6.29
N LEU A 50 1.98 9.33 -6.54
CA LEU A 50 2.38 10.30 -7.57
C LEU A 50 1.80 9.94 -8.94
N LEU A 51 1.84 8.66 -9.33
CA LEU A 51 1.26 8.21 -10.60
C LEU A 51 -0.28 8.40 -10.63
N VAL A 52 -0.98 8.14 -9.53
CA VAL A 52 -2.43 8.36 -9.42
C VAL A 52 -2.75 9.85 -9.59
N PHE A 53 -2.07 10.74 -8.87
CA PHE A 53 -2.28 12.19 -8.98
C PHE A 53 -1.90 12.74 -10.37
N ALA A 54 -0.83 12.22 -10.99
CA ALA A 54 -0.45 12.59 -12.34
C ALA A 54 -1.53 12.19 -13.37
N ALA A 55 -2.07 10.97 -13.27
CA ALA A 55 -3.18 10.54 -14.12
C ALA A 55 -4.43 11.41 -13.87
N GLY A 56 -4.74 11.70 -12.60
CA GLY A 56 -5.83 12.58 -12.22
C GLY A 56 -5.76 13.97 -12.84
N ALA A 57 -4.56 14.56 -12.86
CA ALA A 57 -4.34 15.87 -13.46
C ALA A 57 -4.55 15.89 -14.98
N VAL A 58 -4.32 14.77 -15.67
CA VAL A 58 -4.56 14.65 -17.12
C VAL A 58 -6.06 14.57 -17.42
N PHE A 59 -6.85 13.94 -16.55
CA PHE A 59 -8.27 13.66 -16.78
C PHE A 59 -9.23 14.52 -15.94
N ASP A 60 -8.72 15.53 -15.24
CA ASP A 60 -9.48 16.40 -14.32
C ASP A 60 -10.33 15.59 -13.32
N ALA A 61 -9.71 14.59 -12.70
CA ALA A 61 -10.40 13.68 -11.79
C ALA A 61 -10.72 14.39 -10.46
N PRO A 62 -11.89 14.09 -9.83
CA PRO A 62 -12.25 14.67 -8.54
C PRO A 62 -11.22 14.35 -7.45
N THR A 63 -10.89 15.33 -6.61
CA THR A 63 -9.88 15.18 -5.54
C THR A 63 -10.17 14.00 -4.61
N ASP A 64 -11.41 13.82 -4.13
CA ASP A 64 -11.78 12.70 -3.25
C ASP A 64 -11.50 11.34 -3.91
N ALA A 65 -11.77 11.20 -5.22
CA ALA A 65 -11.48 9.98 -5.95
C ALA A 65 -9.97 9.71 -6.06
N LEU A 66 -9.17 10.76 -6.26
CA LEU A 66 -7.71 10.66 -6.35
C LEU A 66 -7.09 10.31 -5.00
N GLU A 67 -7.50 10.97 -3.93
CA GLU A 67 -7.04 10.70 -2.57
C GLU A 67 -7.30 9.24 -2.18
N ARG A 68 -8.53 8.74 -2.43
CA ARG A 68 -8.91 7.36 -2.15
C ARG A 68 -8.14 6.33 -2.99
N ALA A 69 -8.00 6.58 -4.29
CA ALA A 69 -7.23 5.70 -5.17
C ALA A 69 -5.74 5.67 -4.79
N ALA A 70 -5.16 6.82 -4.48
CA ALA A 70 -3.77 6.93 -4.05
C ALA A 70 -3.54 6.23 -2.70
N ALA A 71 -4.45 6.42 -1.74
CA ALA A 71 -4.42 5.73 -0.45
C ALA A 71 -4.53 4.22 -0.61
N ALA A 72 -5.50 3.74 -1.40
CA ALA A 72 -5.70 2.31 -1.62
C ALA A 72 -4.46 1.64 -2.23
N VAL A 73 -3.87 2.22 -3.28
CA VAL A 73 -2.67 1.66 -3.91
C VAL A 73 -1.46 1.69 -2.98
N GLU A 74 -1.31 2.74 -2.16
CA GLU A 74 -0.21 2.80 -1.20
C GLU A 74 -0.41 1.85 -0.01
N MET A 75 -1.65 1.58 0.41
CA MET A 75 -1.97 0.53 1.39
C MET A 75 -1.66 -0.87 0.84
N ILE A 76 -1.98 -1.13 -0.43
CA ILE A 76 -1.59 -2.37 -1.12
C ILE A 76 -0.06 -2.53 -1.13
N HIS A 77 0.65 -1.45 -1.45
CA HIS A 77 2.10 -1.45 -1.43
C HIS A 77 2.68 -1.67 -0.03
N ALA A 78 2.14 -0.99 0.97
CA ALA A 78 2.62 -1.11 2.34
C ALA A 78 2.41 -2.52 2.88
N TYR A 79 1.24 -3.14 2.65
CA TYR A 79 1.02 -4.51 3.10
C TYR A 79 2.04 -5.47 2.48
N SER A 80 2.32 -5.31 1.18
CA SER A 80 3.21 -6.25 0.48
C SER A 80 4.59 -6.21 1.13
N LEU A 81 5.12 -5.02 1.42
CA LEU A 81 6.39 -4.86 2.12
C LEU A 81 6.38 -5.45 3.54
N VAL A 82 5.27 -5.29 4.28
CA VAL A 82 5.17 -5.87 5.63
C VAL A 82 5.24 -7.39 5.59
N HIS A 83 4.60 -8.03 4.61
CA HIS A 83 4.65 -9.48 4.44
C HIS A 83 6.00 -9.93 3.88
N ASP A 84 6.57 -9.20 2.92
CA ASP A 84 7.90 -9.48 2.36
C ASP A 84 8.99 -9.41 3.44
N ASP A 85 8.85 -8.50 4.42
CA ASP A 85 9.78 -8.38 5.55
C ASP A 85 9.75 -9.57 6.53
N LEU A 86 8.79 -10.50 6.44
CA LEU A 86 8.68 -11.60 7.40
C LEU A 86 9.83 -12.62 7.27
N PRO A 87 10.18 -13.34 8.36
CA PRO A 87 11.24 -14.36 8.32
C PRO A 87 11.05 -15.49 7.31
N CYS A 88 9.81 -15.76 6.89
CA CYS A 88 9.50 -16.76 5.87
C CYS A 88 9.60 -16.22 4.42
N MET A 89 9.91 -14.94 4.26
CA MET A 89 10.02 -14.24 2.98
C MET A 89 11.45 -13.70 2.85
N ASP A 90 11.68 -12.39 2.94
CA ASP A 90 13.01 -11.78 2.79
C ASP A 90 13.81 -11.76 4.11
N ASP A 91 13.16 -11.99 5.27
CA ASP A 91 13.79 -11.94 6.62
C ASP A 91 14.49 -10.61 6.92
N ASP A 92 13.89 -9.50 6.49
CA ASP A 92 14.43 -8.16 6.65
C ASP A 92 14.20 -7.61 8.07
N ASP A 93 15.28 -7.32 8.80
CA ASP A 93 15.21 -6.71 10.14
C ASP A 93 14.94 -5.20 10.11
N LEU A 94 15.34 -4.53 9.02
CA LEU A 94 15.31 -3.07 8.89
C LEU A 94 14.78 -2.65 7.51
N ARG A 95 13.87 -1.67 7.51
CA ARG A 95 13.39 -1.01 6.30
C ARG A 95 13.60 0.49 6.39
N ARG A 96 14.41 1.03 5.46
CA ARG A 96 14.78 2.47 5.41
C ARG A 96 15.37 3.00 6.74
N GLY A 97 16.13 2.15 7.44
CA GLY A 97 16.77 2.50 8.71
C GLY A 97 15.85 2.45 9.93
N LYS A 98 14.61 1.98 9.80
CA LYS A 98 13.69 1.69 10.91
C LYS A 98 13.50 0.17 11.05
N PRO A 99 13.23 -0.36 12.26
CA PRO A 99 12.79 -1.74 12.43
C PRO A 99 11.61 -2.09 11.50
N THR A 100 11.58 -3.29 10.96
CA THR A 100 10.39 -3.79 10.25
C THR A 100 9.25 -4.07 11.24
N VAL A 101 8.02 -4.21 10.75
CA VAL A 101 6.84 -4.34 11.63
C VAL A 101 6.97 -5.53 12.58
N HIS A 102 7.47 -6.67 12.08
CA HIS A 102 7.62 -7.87 12.88
C HIS A 102 8.70 -7.73 13.97
N ARG A 103 9.69 -6.85 13.76
CA ARG A 103 10.74 -6.51 14.74
C ARG A 103 10.28 -5.46 15.75
N GLN A 104 9.50 -4.48 15.32
CA GLN A 104 8.96 -3.44 16.20
C GLN A 104 7.84 -3.97 17.10
N TYR A 105 7.05 -4.92 16.60
CA TYR A 105 5.93 -5.53 17.31
C TYR A 105 6.19 -7.04 17.48
N ASP A 106 5.62 -7.86 16.59
CA ASP A 106 5.82 -9.30 16.51
C ASP A 106 5.30 -9.82 15.16
N GLU A 107 5.69 -11.04 14.78
CA GLU A 107 5.31 -11.66 13.50
C GLU A 107 3.79 -11.80 13.32
N ALA A 108 3.06 -12.16 14.39
CA ALA A 108 1.61 -12.30 14.33
C ALA A 108 0.93 -10.95 14.05
N THR A 109 1.42 -9.88 14.67
CA THR A 109 0.93 -8.52 14.41
C THR A 109 1.29 -8.09 12.98
N ALA A 110 2.50 -8.37 12.50
CA ALA A 110 2.90 -8.03 11.13
C ALA A 110 2.04 -8.74 10.07
N LEU A 111 1.78 -10.04 10.26
CA LEU A 111 0.86 -10.79 9.40
C LEU A 111 -0.52 -10.12 9.34
N LEU A 112 -1.11 -9.83 10.51
CA LEU A 112 -2.43 -9.20 10.62
C LEU A 112 -2.44 -7.76 10.08
N VAL A 113 -1.34 -7.01 10.20
CA VAL A 113 -1.20 -5.68 9.59
C VAL A 113 -1.33 -5.80 8.08
N GLY A 114 -0.66 -6.78 7.46
CA GLY A 114 -0.76 -6.94 6.02
C GLY A 114 -2.18 -7.30 5.58
N ASP A 115 -2.82 -8.26 6.26
CA ASP A 115 -4.22 -8.66 5.99
C ASP A 115 -5.21 -7.49 6.13
N ALA A 116 -5.02 -6.69 7.19
CA ALA A 116 -5.87 -5.54 7.47
C ALA A 116 -5.65 -4.39 6.48
N LEU A 117 -4.41 -4.10 6.08
CA LEU A 117 -4.10 -3.07 5.09
C LEU A 117 -4.62 -3.43 3.70
N GLN A 118 -4.51 -4.69 3.30
CA GLN A 118 -5.11 -5.17 2.05
C GLN A 118 -6.63 -4.94 2.07
N SER A 119 -7.31 -5.33 3.16
CA SER A 119 -8.75 -5.14 3.32
C SER A 119 -9.16 -3.66 3.35
N GLN A 120 -8.39 -2.84 4.06
CA GLN A 120 -8.61 -1.39 4.19
C GLN A 120 -8.51 -0.70 2.83
N ALA A 121 -7.58 -1.12 1.96
CA ALA A 121 -7.44 -0.56 0.62
C ALA A 121 -8.74 -0.71 -0.21
N PHE A 122 -9.38 -1.89 -0.18
CA PHE A 122 -10.65 -2.11 -0.86
C PHE A 122 -11.80 -1.32 -0.22
N LEU A 123 -11.84 -1.22 1.11
CA LEU A 123 -12.84 -0.42 1.82
C LEU A 123 -12.76 1.05 1.38
N VAL A 124 -11.58 1.66 1.44
CA VAL A 124 -11.33 3.05 1.07
C VAL A 124 -11.76 3.33 -0.38
N LEU A 125 -11.48 2.40 -1.29
CA LEU A 125 -11.80 2.52 -2.72
C LEU A 125 -13.30 2.32 -3.03
N SER A 126 -14.02 1.56 -2.19
CA SER A 126 -15.46 1.29 -2.34
C SER A 126 -16.34 2.47 -1.92
N GLU A 127 -15.79 3.36 -1.11
CA GLU A 127 -16.43 4.56 -0.58
C GLU A 127 -16.29 5.76 -1.53
N GLY A 128 -16.75 6.94 -1.09
CA GLY A 128 -16.68 8.17 -1.87
C GLY A 128 -17.84 8.35 -2.86
N ALA A 129 -17.81 9.49 -3.56
CA ALA A 129 -18.94 9.99 -4.36
C ALA A 129 -18.96 9.50 -5.82
N LEU A 130 -18.00 8.68 -6.25
CA LEU A 130 -18.00 8.13 -7.60
C LEU A 130 -19.21 7.21 -7.85
N ALA A 131 -19.65 7.17 -9.10
CA ALA A 131 -20.66 6.23 -9.57
C ALA A 131 -20.23 4.77 -9.31
N SER A 132 -21.20 3.92 -8.97
CA SER A 132 -20.94 2.54 -8.52
C SER A 132 -20.21 1.69 -9.56
N ASP A 133 -20.50 1.89 -10.85
CA ASP A 133 -19.83 1.21 -11.97
C ASP A 133 -18.33 1.53 -12.02
N ARG A 134 -17.95 2.80 -11.83
CA ARG A 134 -16.55 3.22 -11.75
C ARG A 134 -15.86 2.62 -10.53
N LYS A 135 -16.52 2.61 -9.38
CA LYS A 135 -15.97 2.00 -8.16
C LYS A 135 -15.74 0.50 -8.32
N VAL A 136 -16.71 -0.22 -8.89
CA VAL A 136 -16.56 -1.66 -9.20
C VAL A 136 -15.41 -1.91 -10.17
N ALA A 137 -15.27 -1.09 -11.22
CA ALA A 137 -14.15 -1.20 -12.14
C ALA A 137 -12.80 -1.01 -11.43
N MET A 138 -12.68 0.03 -10.60
CA MET A 138 -11.45 0.32 -9.84
C MET A 138 -11.12 -0.80 -8.83
N LEU A 139 -12.11 -1.31 -8.11
CA LEU A 139 -11.96 -2.46 -7.20
C LEU A 139 -11.50 -3.71 -7.96
N SER A 140 -12.09 -4.00 -9.11
CA SER A 140 -11.70 -5.13 -9.95
C SER A 140 -10.26 -5.00 -10.45
N GLN A 141 -9.87 -3.80 -10.90
CA GLN A 141 -8.50 -3.52 -11.33
C GLN A 141 -7.50 -3.69 -10.18
N LEU A 142 -7.80 -3.18 -8.98
CA LEU A 142 -6.93 -3.33 -7.82
C LEU A 142 -6.80 -4.80 -7.42
N ALA A 143 -7.90 -5.56 -7.40
CA ALA A 143 -7.90 -6.98 -7.07
C ALA A 143 -7.08 -7.82 -8.05
N GLN A 144 -7.21 -7.56 -9.36
CA GLN A 144 -6.41 -8.24 -10.37
C GLN A 144 -4.92 -7.89 -10.25
N ALA A 145 -4.60 -6.62 -10.03
CA ALA A 145 -3.22 -6.15 -9.92
C ALA A 145 -2.52 -6.65 -8.65
N ALA A 146 -3.23 -6.75 -7.52
CA ALA A 146 -2.67 -7.20 -6.25
C ALA A 146 -2.64 -8.74 -6.13
N GLY A 147 -3.62 -9.43 -6.72
CA GLY A 147 -3.84 -10.86 -6.51
C GLY A 147 -2.86 -11.80 -7.20
N SER A 148 -3.26 -13.07 -7.33
CA SER A 148 -2.43 -14.16 -7.86
C SER A 148 -2.04 -14.03 -9.33
N CYS A 149 -2.80 -13.28 -10.13
CA CYS A 149 -2.44 -12.97 -11.51
C CYS A 149 -1.63 -11.66 -11.63
N GLY A 150 -1.28 -11.05 -10.50
CA GLY A 150 -0.53 -9.79 -10.41
C GLY A 150 0.60 -9.90 -9.38
N MET A 151 0.63 -8.98 -8.43
CA MET A 151 1.71 -8.80 -7.46
C MET A 151 2.03 -10.08 -6.67
N CYS A 152 1.03 -10.72 -6.02
CA CYS A 152 1.28 -11.94 -5.26
C CYS A 152 1.76 -13.10 -6.15
N GLY A 153 1.29 -13.17 -7.40
CA GLY A 153 1.78 -14.15 -8.37
C GLY A 153 3.24 -13.91 -8.75
N GLY A 154 3.61 -12.66 -8.97
CA GLY A 154 5.00 -12.26 -9.21
C GLY A 154 5.91 -12.64 -8.04
N GLN A 155 5.45 -12.42 -6.80
CA GLN A 155 6.21 -12.78 -5.60
C GLN A 155 6.38 -14.30 -5.44
N ALA A 156 5.35 -15.08 -5.74
CA ALA A 156 5.46 -16.54 -5.73
C ALA A 156 6.49 -17.05 -6.77
N ILE A 157 6.49 -16.47 -7.98
CA ILE A 157 7.47 -16.80 -9.02
C ILE A 157 8.89 -16.42 -8.59
N ASP A 158 9.07 -15.28 -7.93
CA ASP A 158 10.39 -14.84 -7.44
C ASP A 158 10.95 -15.80 -6.40
N LEU A 159 10.14 -16.21 -5.42
CA LEU A 159 10.51 -17.21 -4.42
C LEU A 159 10.89 -18.56 -5.04
N ASP A 160 10.12 -19.05 -6.02
CA ASP A 160 10.41 -20.29 -6.74
C ASP A 160 11.70 -20.22 -7.58
N ALA A 161 12.13 -19.00 -7.96
CA ALA A 161 13.35 -18.77 -8.73
C ALA A 161 14.61 -18.68 -7.85
N VAL A 162 14.48 -18.49 -6.53
CA VAL A 162 15.62 -18.43 -5.61
C VAL A 162 16.38 -19.77 -5.62
N GLY A 163 17.65 -19.72 -6.01
CA GLY A 163 18.51 -20.91 -6.06
C GLY A 163 18.38 -21.77 -7.32
N VAL A 164 17.56 -21.36 -8.29
CA VAL A 164 17.48 -22.01 -9.61
C VAL A 164 18.41 -21.29 -10.59
N ALA A 165 19.34 -22.02 -11.20
CA ALA A 165 20.14 -21.47 -12.30
C ALA A 165 19.21 -21.18 -13.48
N LEU A 166 18.98 -19.89 -13.77
CA LEU A 166 18.28 -19.46 -14.97
C LEU A 166 19.10 -19.89 -16.20
N VAL A 167 18.74 -21.03 -16.78
CA VAL A 167 19.31 -21.44 -18.06
C VAL A 167 18.61 -20.61 -19.13
N LEU A 168 19.29 -19.58 -19.62
CA LEU A 168 18.85 -18.86 -20.81
C LEU A 168 18.74 -19.87 -21.98
N PRO A 169 17.66 -19.79 -22.80
CA PRO A 169 17.51 -20.62 -23.98
C PRO A 169 18.61 -20.37 -25.02
#